data_AF-A0A536DU69-F1
#
_entry.id   AF-A0A536DU69-F1
#
_cell.length_a   1.000
_cell.length_b   1.000
_cell.length_c   1.000
_cell.angle_alpha   90.00
_cell.angle_beta   90.00
_cell.angle_gamma   90.00
#
_symmetry.space_group_name_H-M   'P 1'
#
loop_
_entity.id
_entity.type
_entity.pdbx_description
1 polymer ?
#
loop_
_entity_poly.entity_id
_entity_poly.type
_entity_poly.pdbx_seq_one_letter_code
_entity_poly.pdbx_strand_id
1 'polypeptide(L)'
;MLLLFGKQLSVAAIAGIGIGWLCLRSLQLVEGLAYRGLHLVGSVAAMALAYGTADVLHGSGFLAAYLAGLVFGSSRLPEKTAVRAFHSGLASLSDMALFLTLGLLVFPSQLGSVLLEGTLLALIIAFVARPIAAALATAFERFNTGERIILGWAGLRGALPVFLATFPVTEGIPRSLEFFNIVFFAVLVSTLFQGATVAPLARWLRVAATPRAAASSAADRE
;
A
#
# COMPACT_ATOMS: atom_id res chain seq x y z
N MET A 1 18.83 16.84 -5.01
CA MET A 1 17.74 15.83 -4.92
C MET A 1 18.15 14.56 -4.19
N LEU A 2 19.23 13.86 -4.59
CA LEU A 2 19.67 12.62 -3.92
C LEU A 2 19.97 12.78 -2.41
N LEU A 3 20.60 13.87 -1.99
CA LEU A 3 20.86 14.15 -0.56
C LEU A 3 19.57 14.33 0.26
N LEU A 4 18.57 15.02 -0.31
CA LEU A 4 17.27 15.20 0.36
C LEU A 4 16.53 13.87 0.47
N PHE A 5 16.58 13.06 -0.58
CA PHE A 5 16.02 11.71 -0.58
C PHE A 5 16.70 10.82 0.48
N GLY A 6 18.03 10.81 0.51
CA GLY A 6 18.79 10.05 1.51
C GLY A 6 18.48 10.51 2.94
N LYS A 7 18.37 11.82 3.16
CA LYS A 7 17.95 12.39 4.45
C LYS A 7 16.56 11.89 4.84
N GLN A 8 15.57 12.03 3.94
CA GLN A 8 14.20 11.62 4.23
C GLN A 8 14.08 10.14 4.57
N LEU A 9 14.80 9.29 3.83
CA LEU A 9 14.83 7.86 4.04
C LEU A 9 15.47 7.50 5.39
N SER A 10 16.62 8.12 5.69
CA SER A 10 17.37 7.86 6.93
C SER A 10 16.60 8.29 8.16
N VAL A 11 16.01 9.49 8.13
CA VAL A 11 15.17 10.02 9.22
C VAL A 11 13.95 9.12 9.44
N ALA A 12 13.25 8.74 8.37
CA ALA A 12 12.10 7.85 8.47
C ALA A 12 12.48 6.48 9.03
N ALA A 13 13.64 5.94 8.65
CA ALA A 13 14.13 4.66 9.15
C ALA A 13 14.47 4.72 10.64
N ILE A 14 15.20 5.74 11.07
CA ILE A 14 15.58 5.93 12.48
C ILE A 14 14.33 6.15 13.33
N ALA A 15 13.43 7.05 12.91
CA ALA A 15 12.20 7.34 13.65
C ALA A 15 11.27 6.12 13.68
N GLY A 16 11.01 5.48 12.53
CA GLY A 16 10.11 4.34 12.43
C GLY A 16 10.56 3.12 13.22
N ILE A 17 11.82 2.71 13.03
CA ILE A 17 12.38 1.55 13.74
C ILE A 17 12.57 1.87 15.23
N GLY A 18 13.11 3.05 15.55
CA GLY A 18 13.36 3.47 16.93
C GLY A 18 12.07 3.56 17.75
N ILE A 19 11.05 4.26 17.23
CA ILE A 19 9.76 4.40 17.92
C ILE A 19 9.02 3.07 17.96
N GLY A 20 9.01 2.31 16.86
CA GLY A 20 8.41 0.99 16.82
C GLY A 20 9.01 0.04 17.87
N TRP A 21 10.34 0.03 18.00
CA TRP A 21 11.04 -0.79 18.98
C TRP A 21 10.79 -0.31 20.41
N LEU A 22 10.86 1.00 20.66
CA LEU A 22 10.66 1.58 22.00
C LEU A 22 9.24 1.32 22.51
N CYS A 23 8.22 1.57 21.68
CA CYS A 23 6.82 1.31 22.03
C CYS A 23 6.53 -0.18 22.22
N LEU A 24 7.11 -1.04 21.39
CA LEU A 24 6.98 -2.48 21.58
C LEU A 24 7.60 -2.93 22.91
N ARG A 25 8.80 -2.44 23.23
CA ARG A 25 9.51 -2.80 24.45
C ARG A 25 8.77 -2.30 25.69
N SER A 26 8.21 -1.08 25.66
CA SER A 26 7.41 -0.57 26.77
C SER A 26 6.15 -1.39 27.00
N LEU A 27 5.47 -1.84 25.94
CA LEU A 27 4.30 -2.73 26.05
C LEU A 27 4.67 -4.07 26.69
N GLN A 28 5.79 -4.68 26.30
CA GLN A 28 6.27 -5.94 26.90
C GLN A 28 6.68 -5.79 28.37
N LEU A 29 7.15 -4.61 28.79
CA LEU A 29 7.52 -4.37 30.20
C LEU A 29 6.29 -4.22 31.10
N VAL A 30 5.18 -3.72 30.55
CA VAL A 30 3.92 -3.47 31.27
C VAL A 30 2.95 -4.66 31.13
N GLU A 31 3.35 -5.72 30.44
CA GLU A 31 2.55 -6.90 30.11
C GLU A 31 1.97 -7.61 31.36
N GLY A 32 2.68 -7.53 32.50
CA GLY A 32 2.20 -8.03 33.80
C GLY A 32 0.98 -7.30 34.38
N LEU A 33 0.58 -6.18 33.79
CA LEU A 33 -0.57 -5.35 34.18
C LEU A 33 -1.72 -5.39 33.14
N ALA A 34 -1.58 -6.18 32.06
CA ALA A 34 -2.22 -5.85 30.78
C ALA A 34 -3.69 -6.30 30.62
N TYR A 35 -4.53 -5.30 30.40
CA TYR A 35 -5.82 -5.41 29.71
C TYR A 35 -5.61 -5.77 28.23
N ARG A 36 -6.50 -6.65 27.73
CA ARG A 36 -6.55 -7.16 26.34
C ARG A 36 -6.42 -6.09 25.24
N GLY A 37 -6.92 -4.87 25.47
CA GLY A 37 -6.92 -3.78 24.50
C GLY A 37 -5.62 -2.97 24.38
N LEU A 38 -4.65 -3.14 25.29
CA LEU A 38 -3.46 -2.27 25.35
C LEU A 38 -2.56 -2.39 24.10
N HIS A 39 -2.38 -3.60 23.57
CA HIS A 39 -1.58 -3.83 22.36
C HIS A 39 -2.20 -3.17 21.13
N LEU A 40 -3.53 -3.10 21.07
CA LEU A 40 -4.26 -2.46 19.98
C LEU A 40 -3.96 -0.97 19.95
N VAL A 41 -4.25 -0.28 21.07
CA VAL A 41 -4.03 1.16 21.21
C VAL A 41 -2.54 1.48 21.08
N GLY A 42 -1.68 0.69 21.70
CA GLY A 42 -0.23 0.86 21.63
C GLY A 42 0.31 0.76 20.20
N SER A 43 -0.23 -0.15 19.38
CA SER A 43 0.18 -0.27 17.97
C SER A 43 -0.22 0.93 17.12
N VAL A 44 -1.44 1.46 17.30
CA VAL A 44 -1.90 2.67 16.61
C VAL A 44 -1.08 3.88 17.05
N ALA A 45 -0.87 4.04 18.36
CA ALA A 45 -0.06 5.11 18.92
C ALA A 45 1.38 5.07 18.39
N ALA A 46 2.00 3.89 18.33
CA ALA A 46 3.35 3.73 17.80
C ALA A 46 3.45 4.16 16.32
N MET A 47 2.49 3.76 15.48
CA MET A 47 2.46 4.17 14.07
C MET A 47 2.24 5.68 13.92
N ALA A 48 1.34 6.27 14.71
CA ALA A 48 1.08 7.70 14.70
C ALA A 48 2.28 8.54 15.20
N LEU A 49 2.95 8.08 16.26
CA LEU A 49 4.16 8.72 16.78
C LEU A 49 5.32 8.60 15.80
N ALA A 50 5.50 7.43 15.16
CA ALA A 50 6.50 7.25 14.12
C ALA A 50 6.26 8.19 12.94
N TYR A 51 5.01 8.30 12.48
CA TYR A 51 4.62 9.24 11.43
C TYR A 51 4.95 10.68 11.83
N GLY A 52 4.41 11.15 12.95
CA GLY A 52 4.53 12.55 13.37
C GLY A 52 5.98 12.95 13.67
N THR A 53 6.75 12.05 14.30
CA THR A 53 8.17 12.32 14.59
C THR A 53 8.99 12.42 13.31
N ALA A 54 8.78 11.51 12.36
CA ALA A 54 9.47 11.58 11.08
C ALA A 54 9.09 12.84 10.30
N ASP A 55 7.81 13.21 10.29
CA ASP A 55 7.32 14.40 9.59
C ASP A 55 7.93 15.70 10.14
N VAL A 56 7.95 15.87 11.48
CA VAL A 56 8.59 17.02 12.15
C VAL A 56 10.10 17.10 11.87
N LEU A 57 10.76 15.96 11.72
CA LEU A 57 12.19 15.89 11.39
C LEU A 57 12.47 16.01 9.87
N HIS A 58 11.44 16.35 9.08
CA HIS A 58 11.49 16.42 7.61
C HIS A 58 11.91 15.10 6.94
N GLY A 59 11.45 13.99 7.50
CA GLY A 59 11.51 12.64 6.94
C GLY A 59 10.17 12.19 6.35
N SER A 60 10.14 11.01 5.74
CA SER A 60 8.89 10.43 5.23
C SER A 60 8.07 9.80 6.36
N GLY A 61 7.00 10.48 6.80
CA GLY A 61 6.06 9.97 7.80
C GLY A 61 5.44 8.63 7.40
N PHE A 62 5.05 8.46 6.13
CA PHE A 62 4.50 7.21 5.61
C PHE A 62 5.47 6.03 5.74
N LEU A 63 6.75 6.24 5.39
CA LEU A 63 7.77 5.21 5.52
C LEU A 63 8.06 4.88 7.00
N ALA A 64 8.09 5.90 7.87
CA ALA A 64 8.30 5.68 9.29
C ALA A 64 7.17 4.86 9.92
N ALA A 65 5.91 5.18 9.60
CA ALA A 65 4.75 4.39 10.05
C ALA A 65 4.79 2.95 9.51
N TYR A 66 5.18 2.77 8.24
CA TYR A 66 5.37 1.44 7.65
C TYR A 66 6.43 0.63 8.40
N LEU A 67 7.59 1.22 8.68
CA LEU A 67 8.68 0.54 9.39
C LEU A 67 8.31 0.24 10.85
N ALA A 68 7.62 1.15 11.53
CA ALA A 68 7.08 0.88 12.87
C ALA A 68 6.09 -0.29 12.84
N GLY A 69 5.19 -0.32 11.85
CA GLY A 69 4.28 -1.44 11.62
C GLY A 69 5.00 -2.75 11.32
N LEU A 70 6.11 -2.71 10.59
CA LEU A 70 6.96 -3.87 10.32
C LEU A 70 7.59 -4.42 11.62
N VAL A 71 8.10 -3.54 12.50
CA VAL A 71 8.65 -3.93 13.81
C VAL A 71 7.59 -4.60 14.69
N PHE A 72 6.37 -4.05 14.74
CA PHE A 72 5.24 -4.68 15.43
C PHE A 72 4.85 -6.01 14.77
N GLY A 73 4.84 -6.05 13.43
CA GLY A 73 4.47 -7.21 12.63
C GLY A 73 5.45 -8.38 12.74
N SER A 74 6.75 -8.12 12.94
CA SER A 74 7.78 -9.15 13.15
C SER A 74 7.80 -9.71 14.58
N SER A 75 7.17 -9.00 15.52
CA SER A 75 7.28 -9.32 16.94
C SER A 75 6.27 -10.38 17.40
N ARG A 76 6.59 -11.04 18.51
CA ARG A 76 5.69 -11.95 19.22
C ARG A 76 4.89 -11.11 20.21
N LEU A 77 3.67 -10.76 19.83
CA LEU A 77 2.71 -10.04 20.65
C LEU A 77 1.61 -11.02 21.08
N PRO A 78 1.14 -10.97 22.34
CA PRO A 78 -0.14 -11.57 22.69
C PRO A 78 -1.23 -11.01 21.78
N GLU A 79 -2.13 -11.87 21.32
CA GLU A 79 -3.28 -11.47 20.49
C GLU A 79 -2.94 -10.79 19.16
N LYS A 80 -1.78 -11.13 18.58
CA LYS A 80 -1.36 -10.66 17.25
C LYS A 80 -2.46 -10.77 16.18
N THR A 81 -3.29 -11.80 16.25
CA THR A 81 -4.43 -11.99 15.34
C THR A 81 -5.47 -10.88 15.49
N ALA A 82 -5.81 -10.48 16.71
CA ALA A 82 -6.77 -9.39 16.96
C ALA A 82 -6.22 -8.04 16.48
N VAL A 83 -4.94 -7.76 16.78
CA VAL A 83 -4.26 -6.54 16.30
C VAL A 83 -4.22 -6.47 14.78
N ARG A 84 -3.86 -7.59 14.12
CA ARG A 84 -3.87 -7.68 12.64
C ARG A 84 -5.26 -7.51 12.06
N ALA A 85 -6.28 -8.15 12.63
CA ALA A 85 -7.66 -8.03 12.17
C ALA A 85 -8.16 -6.58 12.30
N PHE A 86 -7.84 -5.89 13.40
CA PHE A 86 -8.17 -4.50 13.58
C PHE A 86 -7.51 -3.58 12.55
N HIS A 87 -6.19 -3.68 12.37
CA HIS A 87 -5.47 -2.88 11.38
C HIS A 87 -5.93 -3.19 9.95
N SER A 88 -6.26 -4.44 9.64
CA SER A 88 -6.84 -4.82 8.35
C SER A 88 -8.23 -4.21 8.13
N GLY A 89 -9.07 -4.19 9.18
CA GLY A 89 -10.38 -3.56 9.14
C GLY A 89 -10.26 -2.05 8.97
N LEU A 90 -9.34 -1.41 9.71
CA LEU A 90 -9.05 0.02 9.61
C LEU A 90 -8.53 0.37 8.22
N ALA A 91 -7.59 -0.40 7.67
CA ALA A 91 -7.08 -0.21 6.32
C ALA A 91 -8.20 -0.29 5.27
N SER A 92 -9.09 -1.29 5.39
CA SER A 92 -10.23 -1.44 4.46
C SER A 92 -11.20 -0.26 4.56
N LEU A 93 -11.50 0.20 5.78
CA LEU A 93 -12.35 1.36 6.02
C LEU A 93 -11.72 2.65 5.45
N SER A 94 -10.43 2.86 5.69
CA SER A 94 -9.67 3.99 5.17
C SER A 94 -9.60 3.98 3.64
N ASP A 95 -9.42 2.82 3.02
CA ASP A 95 -9.43 2.68 1.56
C ASP A 95 -10.81 3.02 0.98
N MET A 96 -11.90 2.51 1.58
CA MET A 96 -13.26 2.87 1.16
C MET A 96 -13.54 4.36 1.32
N ALA A 97 -13.15 4.95 2.45
CA ALA A 97 -13.29 6.38 2.70
C ALA A 97 -12.49 7.21 1.70
N LEU A 98 -11.24 6.83 1.42
CA LEU A 98 -10.37 7.51 0.47
C LEU A 98 -10.94 7.46 -0.94
N PHE A 99 -11.39 6.28 -1.42
CA PHE A 99 -12.04 6.17 -2.72
C PHE A 99 -13.34 6.97 -2.80
N LEU A 100 -14.14 6.97 -1.74
CA LEU A 100 -15.37 7.77 -1.69
C LEU A 100 -15.06 9.27 -1.77
N THR A 101 -14.16 9.77 -0.93
CA THR A 101 -13.77 11.19 -0.92
C THR A 101 -13.15 11.63 -2.25
N LEU A 102 -12.25 10.81 -2.80
CA LEU A 102 -11.62 11.13 -4.09
C LEU A 102 -12.62 11.05 -5.25
N GLY A 103 -13.57 10.12 -5.21
CA GLY A 103 -14.67 10.06 -6.17
C GLY A 103 -15.58 11.29 -6.11
N LEU A 104 -15.85 11.83 -4.91
CA LEU A 104 -16.60 13.07 -4.72
C LEU A 104 -15.84 14.32 -5.18
N LEU A 105 -14.51 14.28 -5.20
CA LEU A 105 -13.67 15.39 -5.65
C LEU A 105 -13.64 15.55 -7.18
N VAL A 106 -13.96 14.49 -7.93
CA VAL A 106 -13.90 14.47 -9.40
C VAL A 106 -15.22 14.92 -10.01
N PHE A 107 -15.16 15.83 -10.99
CA PHE A 107 -16.31 16.21 -11.80
C PHE A 107 -16.39 15.33 -13.07
N PRO A 108 -17.44 14.49 -13.23
CA PRO A 108 -17.55 13.60 -14.39
C PRO A 108 -17.56 14.33 -15.73
N SER A 109 -18.07 15.57 -15.75
CA SER A 109 -18.11 16.43 -16.93
C SER A 109 -16.73 16.80 -17.47
N GLN A 110 -15.70 16.80 -16.61
CA GLN A 110 -14.33 17.11 -17.00
C GLN A 110 -13.57 15.87 -17.52
N LEU A 111 -14.08 14.66 -17.31
CA LEU A 111 -13.39 13.43 -17.71
C LEU A 111 -13.34 13.24 -19.24
N GLY A 112 -14.32 13.78 -19.96
CA GLY A 112 -14.40 13.65 -21.42
C GLY A 112 -13.21 14.30 -22.15
N SER A 113 -12.72 15.45 -21.67
CA SER A 113 -11.58 16.14 -22.28
C SER A 113 -10.25 15.42 -22.03
N VAL A 114 -10.16 14.67 -20.94
CA VAL A 114 -8.93 13.97 -20.52
C VAL A 114 -8.92 12.49 -20.88
N LEU A 115 -9.97 12.02 -21.53
CA LEU A 115 -10.19 10.61 -21.84
C LEU A 115 -9.01 10.01 -22.61
N LEU A 116 -8.53 10.72 -23.64
CA LEU A 116 -7.44 10.25 -24.49
C LEU A 116 -6.12 10.18 -23.70
N GLU A 117 -5.76 11.25 -23.01
CA GLU A 117 -4.51 11.37 -22.25
C GLU A 117 -4.45 10.38 -21.09
N GLY A 118 -5.55 10.27 -20.33
CA GLY A 118 -5.67 9.32 -19.23
C GLY A 118 -5.67 7.87 -19.70
N THR A 119 -6.33 7.55 -20.82
CA THR A 119 -6.28 6.20 -21.42
C THR A 119 -4.88 5.86 -21.89
N LEU A 120 -4.22 6.79 -22.59
CA LEU A 120 -2.88 6.59 -23.11
C LEU A 120 -1.87 6.40 -21.97
N LEU A 121 -1.96 7.21 -20.91
CA LEU A 121 -1.17 7.05 -19.70
C LEU A 121 -1.42 5.69 -19.04
N ALA A 122 -2.69 5.29 -18.88
CA ALA A 122 -3.05 4.02 -18.28
C ALA A 122 -2.45 2.84 -19.05
N LEU A 123 -2.51 2.90 -20.39
CA LEU A 123 -2.01 1.89 -21.31
C LEU A 123 -0.48 1.81 -21.27
N ILE A 124 0.22 2.94 -21.33
CA ILE A 124 1.69 2.98 -21.23
C ILE A 124 2.15 2.39 -19.89
N ILE A 125 1.51 2.78 -18.78
CA ILE A 125 1.89 2.24 -17.46
C ILE A 125 1.61 0.74 -17.40
N ALA A 126 0.47 0.29 -17.93
CA ALA A 126 0.05 -1.11 -17.85
C ALA A 126 0.87 -2.05 -18.76
N PHE A 127 1.17 -1.64 -20.00
CA PHE A 127 1.82 -2.49 -21.00
C PHE A 127 3.32 -2.26 -21.16
N VAL A 128 3.85 -1.14 -20.69
CA VAL A 128 5.29 -0.81 -20.82
C VAL A 128 5.94 -0.75 -19.46
N ALA A 129 5.55 0.21 -18.61
CA ALA A 129 6.23 0.45 -17.34
C ALA A 129 6.15 -0.76 -16.40
N ARG A 130 4.98 -1.40 -16.31
CA ARG A 130 4.74 -2.56 -15.43
C ARG A 130 5.51 -3.82 -15.84
N PRO A 131 5.44 -4.32 -17.09
CA PRO A 131 6.22 -5.47 -17.51
C PRO A 131 7.72 -5.24 -17.37
N ILE A 132 8.21 -4.03 -17.66
CA ILE A 132 9.63 -3.69 -17.48
C ILE A 132 10.00 -3.71 -15.99
N ALA A 133 9.22 -3.07 -15.12
CA ALA A 133 9.48 -3.07 -13.69
C ALA A 133 9.45 -4.49 -13.10
N ALA A 134 8.50 -5.33 -13.51
CA ALA A 134 8.41 -6.72 -13.07
C ALA A 134 9.56 -7.56 -13.63
N ALA A 135 9.96 -7.38 -14.89
CA ALA A 135 11.09 -8.08 -15.49
C ALA A 135 12.41 -7.72 -14.80
N LEU A 136 12.62 -6.44 -14.48
CA LEU A 136 13.79 -5.98 -13.73
C LEU A 136 13.80 -6.50 -12.29
N ALA A 137 12.67 -6.45 -11.60
CA ALA A 137 12.55 -6.94 -10.23
C ALA A 137 12.72 -8.47 -10.13
N THR A 138 12.33 -9.21 -11.17
CA THR A 138 12.43 -10.69 -11.22
C THR A 138 13.65 -11.19 -12.00
N ALA A 139 14.52 -10.30 -12.47
CA ALA A 139 15.68 -10.65 -13.30
C ALA A 139 16.62 -11.65 -12.61
N PHE A 140 16.78 -11.52 -11.29
CA PHE A 140 17.67 -12.34 -10.47
C PHE A 140 16.97 -13.54 -9.81
N GLU A 141 15.65 -13.67 -9.97
CA GLU A 141 14.83 -14.67 -9.31
C GLU A 141 14.36 -15.77 -10.27
N ARG A 142 14.19 -16.99 -9.75
CA ARG A 142 13.81 -18.18 -10.51
C ARG A 142 12.28 -18.30 -10.69
N PHE A 143 11.66 -17.29 -11.27
CA PHE A 143 10.23 -17.33 -11.62
C PHE A 143 10.00 -17.93 -13.01
N ASN A 144 8.95 -18.75 -13.15
CA ASN A 144 8.46 -19.21 -14.43
C ASN A 144 7.90 -18.05 -15.27
N THR A 145 7.89 -18.17 -16.59
CA THR A 145 7.37 -17.13 -17.50
C THR A 145 5.94 -16.74 -17.17
N GLY A 146 5.08 -17.71 -16.81
CA GLY A 146 3.71 -17.44 -16.36
C GLY A 146 3.65 -16.64 -15.05
N GLU A 147 4.55 -16.91 -14.12
CA GLU A 147 4.66 -16.17 -12.84
C GLU A 147 5.13 -14.73 -13.08
N ARG A 148 6.11 -14.53 -13.98
CA ARG A 148 6.59 -13.20 -14.35
C ARG A 148 5.50 -12.37 -15.04
N ILE A 149 4.72 -12.99 -15.93
CA ILE A 149 3.60 -12.33 -16.60
C ILE A 149 2.53 -11.91 -15.58
N ILE A 150 2.11 -12.82 -14.69
CA ILE A 150 1.10 -12.45 -13.68
C ILE A 150 1.64 -11.44 -12.67
N LEU A 151 2.92 -11.48 -12.29
CA LEU A 151 3.54 -10.45 -11.44
C LEU A 151 3.55 -9.07 -12.12
N GLY A 152 3.79 -9.02 -13.43
CA GLY A 152 3.68 -7.78 -14.22
C GLY A 152 2.24 -7.29 -14.36
N TRP A 153 1.26 -8.20 -14.41
CA TRP A 153 -0.15 -7.88 -14.67
C TRP A 153 -0.99 -7.65 -13.41
N ALA A 154 -0.70 -8.33 -12.30
CA ALA A 154 -1.45 -8.30 -11.04
C ALA A 154 -1.28 -7.03 -10.21
N GLY A 155 -0.80 -5.94 -10.83
CA GLY A 155 -0.57 -4.65 -10.21
C GLY A 155 -1.84 -3.83 -10.00
N LEU A 156 -2.84 -4.40 -9.30
CA LEU A 156 -4.02 -3.67 -8.83
C LEU A 156 -3.58 -2.35 -8.21
N ARG A 157 -3.98 -1.24 -8.84
CA ARG A 157 -3.60 0.10 -8.38
C ARG A 157 -4.43 0.42 -7.14
N GLY A 158 -3.74 0.63 -6.01
CA GLY A 158 -4.36 1.16 -4.81
C GLY A 158 -4.74 2.64 -4.97
N ALA A 159 -5.30 3.22 -3.92
CA ALA A 159 -5.71 4.62 -3.90
C ALA A 159 -4.52 5.63 -3.86
N LEU A 160 -3.30 5.14 -3.60
CA LEU A 160 -2.11 5.98 -3.39
C LEU A 160 -1.77 6.94 -4.55
N PRO A 161 -1.77 6.55 -5.84
CA PRO A 161 -1.43 7.48 -6.92
C PRO A 161 -2.41 8.66 -7.00
N VAL A 162 -3.70 8.40 -6.78
CA VAL A 162 -4.73 9.44 -6.80
C VAL A 162 -4.56 10.37 -5.59
N PHE A 163 -4.29 9.81 -4.41
CA PHE A 163 -3.94 10.59 -3.22
C PHE A 163 -2.72 11.48 -3.46
N LEU A 164 -1.64 10.97 -4.06
CA LEU A 164 -0.46 11.79 -4.36
C LEU A 164 -0.76 12.88 -5.40
N ALA A 165 -1.71 12.65 -6.30
CA ALA A 165 -2.16 13.65 -7.26
C ALA A 165 -2.98 14.78 -6.61
N THR A 166 -3.44 14.64 -5.35
CA THR A 166 -4.07 15.75 -4.64
C THR A 166 -3.05 16.77 -4.12
N PHE A 167 -1.78 16.41 -3.91
CA PHE A 167 -0.78 17.36 -3.40
C PHE A 167 -0.59 18.59 -4.30
N PRO A 168 -0.44 18.47 -5.65
CA PRO A 168 -0.44 19.64 -6.52
C PRO A 168 -1.71 20.49 -6.43
N VAL A 169 -2.86 19.87 -6.16
CA VAL A 169 -4.15 20.56 -6.02
C VAL A 169 -4.20 21.36 -4.73
N THR A 170 -3.74 20.77 -3.61
CA THR A 170 -3.69 21.45 -2.31
C THR A 170 -2.66 22.57 -2.27
N GLU A 171 -1.56 22.44 -3.04
CA GLU A 171 -0.53 23.47 -3.21
C GLU A 171 -0.95 24.57 -4.23
N GLY A 172 -2.14 24.47 -4.84
CA GLY A 172 -2.66 25.48 -5.76
C GLY A 172 -1.88 25.60 -7.08
N ILE A 173 -1.20 24.53 -7.50
CA ILE A 173 -0.39 24.54 -8.72
C ILE A 173 -1.30 24.73 -9.95
N PRO A 174 -0.94 25.57 -10.93
CA PRO A 174 -1.70 25.70 -12.18
C PRO A 174 -1.89 24.36 -12.89
N ARG A 175 -3.09 24.11 -13.44
CA ARG A 175 -3.46 22.84 -14.10
C ARG A 175 -3.41 21.59 -13.20
N SER A 176 -3.27 21.74 -11.88
CA SER A 176 -3.26 20.60 -10.94
C SER A 176 -4.52 19.73 -11.01
N LEU A 177 -5.70 20.33 -11.22
CA LEU A 177 -6.95 19.60 -11.41
C LEU A 177 -6.95 18.74 -12.68
N GLU A 178 -6.30 19.20 -13.76
CA GLU A 178 -6.14 18.44 -14.99
C GLU A 178 -5.27 17.20 -14.72
N PHE A 179 -4.11 17.37 -14.08
CA PHE A 179 -3.25 16.25 -13.66
C PHE A 179 -3.98 15.27 -12.73
N PHE A 180 -4.73 15.78 -11.77
CA PHE A 180 -5.55 14.96 -10.88
C PHE A 180 -6.57 14.12 -11.66
N ASN A 181 -7.30 14.73 -12.60
CA ASN A 181 -8.27 14.05 -13.45
C ASN A 181 -7.61 12.98 -14.34
N ILE A 182 -6.43 13.26 -14.93
CA ILE A 182 -5.65 12.28 -15.70
C ILE A 182 -5.34 11.05 -14.84
N VAL A 183 -4.76 11.27 -13.65
CA VAL A 183 -4.32 10.19 -12.75
C VAL A 183 -5.52 9.41 -12.23
N PHE A 184 -6.59 10.09 -11.82
CA PHE A 184 -7.82 9.47 -11.37
C PHE A 184 -8.41 8.57 -12.47
N PHE A 185 -8.56 9.10 -13.68
CA PHE A 185 -9.09 8.34 -14.81
C PHE A 185 -8.22 7.12 -15.14
N ALA A 186 -6.90 7.30 -15.16
CA ALA A 186 -5.96 6.22 -15.42
C ALA A 186 -6.03 5.11 -14.36
N VAL A 187 -6.19 5.47 -13.09
CA VAL A 187 -6.40 4.52 -11.99
C VAL A 187 -7.74 3.81 -12.14
N LEU A 188 -8.83 4.55 -12.37
CA LEU A 188 -10.18 4.00 -12.56
C LEU A 188 -10.20 2.94 -13.68
N VAL A 189 -9.72 3.28 -14.87
CA VAL A 189 -9.67 2.36 -16.02
C VAL A 189 -8.83 1.14 -15.70
N SER A 190 -7.66 1.33 -15.08
CA SER A 190 -6.81 0.19 -14.74
C SER A 190 -7.38 -0.69 -13.66
N THR A 191 -8.04 -0.14 -12.65
CA THR A 191 -8.61 -0.94 -11.56
C THR A 191 -9.82 -1.73 -12.07
N LEU A 192 -10.65 -1.16 -12.95
CA LEU A 192 -11.74 -1.88 -13.60
C LEU A 192 -11.21 -2.98 -14.53
N PHE A 193 -10.28 -2.64 -15.42
CA PHE A 193 -9.76 -3.58 -16.41
C PHE A 193 -8.88 -4.67 -15.79
N GLN A 194 -7.92 -4.31 -14.93
CA GLN A 194 -7.03 -5.25 -14.25
C GLN A 194 -7.79 -6.03 -13.17
N GLY A 195 -8.68 -5.39 -12.41
CA GLY A 195 -9.52 -6.09 -11.43
C GLY A 195 -10.34 -7.22 -12.05
N ALA A 196 -10.91 -7.00 -13.24
CA ALA A 196 -11.65 -8.03 -13.97
C ALA A 196 -10.74 -9.10 -14.62
N THR A 197 -9.55 -8.72 -15.11
CA THR A 197 -8.68 -9.61 -15.90
C THR A 197 -7.67 -10.42 -15.09
N VAL A 198 -7.30 -9.99 -13.88
CA VAL A 198 -6.27 -10.67 -13.06
C VAL A 198 -6.68 -12.09 -12.68
N ALA A 199 -7.90 -12.32 -12.20
CA ALA A 199 -8.34 -13.66 -11.81
C ALA A 199 -8.46 -14.65 -12.99
N PRO A 200 -9.06 -14.27 -14.14
CA PRO A 200 -9.01 -15.10 -15.35
C PRO A 200 -7.59 -15.40 -15.84
N LEU A 201 -6.71 -14.40 -15.86
CA LEU A 201 -5.33 -14.56 -16.33
C LEU A 201 -4.52 -15.49 -15.42
N ALA A 202 -4.69 -15.38 -14.10
CA ALA A 202 -4.04 -16.27 -13.14
C ALA A 202 -4.47 -17.73 -13.31
N ARG A 203 -5.75 -17.97 -13.63
CA ARG A 203 -6.26 -19.32 -13.97
C ARG A 203 -5.68 -19.83 -15.28
N TRP A 204 -5.62 -18.99 -16.31
CA TRP A 204 -5.10 -19.36 -17.63
C TRP A 204 -3.61 -19.73 -17.58
N LEU A 205 -2.82 -18.95 -16.83
CA LEU A 205 -1.39 -19.20 -16.63
C LEU A 205 -1.10 -20.34 -15.64
N ARG A 206 -2.12 -20.94 -15.02
CA ARG A 206 -2.00 -21.98 -13.98
C ARG A 206 -1.16 -21.56 -12.77
N VAL A 207 -1.07 -20.26 -12.49
CA VAL A 207 -0.32 -19.70 -11.35
C VAL A 207 -1.22 -19.46 -10.14
N ALA A 208 -2.54 -19.52 -10.30
CA ALA A 208 -3.46 -19.46 -9.19
C ALA A 208 -3.25 -20.66 -8.26
N ALA A 209 -2.67 -20.43 -7.08
CA ALA A 209 -2.70 -21.38 -5.99
C ALA A 209 -4.17 -21.70 -5.70
N THR A 210 -4.58 -22.94 -5.94
CA THR A 210 -5.90 -23.43 -5.61
C THR A 210 -6.16 -23.09 -4.13
N PRO A 211 -7.25 -22.39 -3.77
CA PRO A 211 -7.60 -22.10 -2.36
C PRO A 211 -7.78 -23.37 -1.49
N ARG A 212 -7.61 -24.56 -2.06
CA ARG A 212 -7.77 -25.88 -1.44
C ARG A 212 -6.48 -26.48 -0.86
N ALA A 213 -5.30 -25.95 -1.17
CA ALA A 213 -4.04 -26.50 -0.65
C ALA A 213 -3.77 -26.13 0.83
N ALA A 214 -4.37 -25.04 1.33
CA ALA A 214 -4.27 -24.66 2.74
C ALA A 214 -5.22 -25.48 3.64
N ALA A 215 -6.27 -26.07 3.08
CA ALA A 215 -7.26 -26.84 3.84
C ALA A 215 -6.87 -28.33 4.00
N SER A 216 -6.09 -28.92 3.09
CA SER A 216 -5.70 -30.34 3.22
C SER A 216 -4.45 -30.56 4.10
N SER A 217 -3.57 -29.56 4.23
CA SER A 217 -2.40 -29.66 5.12
C SER A 217 -2.75 -29.61 6.62
N ALA A 218 -3.97 -29.19 6.98
CA ALA A 218 -4.46 -29.18 8.35
C ALA A 218 -5.19 -30.47 8.74
N ALA A 219 -5.69 -31.25 7.77
CA ALA A 219 -6.43 -32.48 8.02
C ALA A 219 -5.52 -33.74 8.13
N ASP A 220 -4.28 -33.68 7.61
CA ASP A 220 -3.29 -34.77 7.71
C ASP A 220 -2.39 -34.65 8.96
N ARG A 221 -2.72 -33.76 9.91
CA ARG A 221 -1.97 -33.56 11.17
C ARG A 221 -2.83 -33.71 12.44
N GLU A 222 -4.03 -34.27 12.30
CA GLU A 222 -4.80 -34.87 13.41
C GLU A 222 -4.63 -36.39 13.38
#